data_AF-A0A0C2FK79-F1
#
_entry.id   AF-A0A0C2FK79-F1
#
_cell.length_a   1.000
_cell.length_b   1.000
_cell.length_c   1.000
_cell.angle_alpha   90.00
_cell.angle_beta   90.00
_cell.angle_gamma   90.00
#
_symmetry.space_group_name_H-M   'P 1'
#
loop_
_entity.id
_entity.type
_entity.pdbx_description
1 polymer ?
#
loop_
_entity_poly.entity_id
_entity_poly.type
_entity_poly.pdbx_seq_one_letter_code
_entity_poly.pdbx_strand_id
1 'polypeptide(L)'
;MAGLKKIVAVLDDDEKLIEATARIASSHLKWQICKYHIENMVPGLLEVLSICMKGKMTEEVCEAWQTLYDIIGNMITIQKGAR
;
A
#
# COMPACT_ATOMS: atom_id res chain seq x y z
N MET A 1 12.21 0.55 -0.42
CA MET A 1 11.80 1.69 0.45
C MET A 1 11.37 2.95 -0.30
N ALA A 2 11.85 3.26 -1.51
CA ALA A 2 11.53 4.53 -2.18
C ALA A 2 10.03 4.75 -2.48
N GLY A 3 9.28 3.69 -2.85
CA GLY A 3 7.85 3.79 -3.19
C GLY A 3 6.98 4.24 -2.00
N LEU A 4 7.04 3.51 -0.88
CA LEU A 4 6.30 3.85 0.35
C LEU A 4 6.71 5.22 0.90
N LYS A 5 8.02 5.52 0.92
CA LYS A 5 8.51 6.84 1.36
C LYS A 5 7.92 7.97 0.50
N LYS A 6 7.76 7.75 -0.81
CA LYS A 6 7.14 8.71 -1.71
C LYS A 6 5.65 8.90 -1.40
N ILE A 7 4.89 7.84 -1.13
CA ILE A 7 3.48 7.97 -0.73
C ILE A 7 3.36 8.77 0.58
N VAL A 8 4.10 8.38 1.62
CA VAL A 8 4.03 9.05 2.93
C VAL A 8 4.37 10.54 2.83
N ALA A 9 5.33 10.90 1.96
CA ALA A 9 5.73 12.30 1.75
C ALA A 9 4.67 13.16 1.04
N VAL A 10 3.60 12.58 0.51
CA VAL A 10 2.56 13.30 -0.27
C VAL A 10 1.14 12.98 0.21
N LEU A 11 0.96 12.45 1.42
CA LEU A 11 -0.37 12.08 1.94
C LEU A 11 -1.34 13.26 2.02
N ASP A 12 -0.83 14.47 2.21
CA ASP A 12 -1.63 15.70 2.32
C ASP A 12 -1.89 16.40 0.97
N ASP A 13 -1.49 15.79 -0.15
CA ASP A 13 -1.62 16.34 -1.50
C ASP A 13 -2.27 15.30 -2.42
N ASP A 14 -3.59 15.44 -2.62
CA ASP A 14 -4.41 14.48 -3.36
C ASP A 14 -3.88 14.19 -4.78
N GLU A 15 -3.46 15.22 -5.52
CA GLU A 15 -2.96 15.05 -6.88
C GLU A 15 -1.65 14.26 -6.88
N LYS A 16 -0.71 14.61 -5.99
CA LYS A 16 0.56 13.88 -5.86
C LYS A 16 0.37 12.47 -5.31
N LEU A 17 -0.61 12.26 -4.42
CA LEU A 17 -0.97 10.96 -3.89
C LEU A 17 -1.53 10.05 -4.98
N ILE A 18 -2.42 10.57 -5.83
CA ILE A 18 -2.90 9.87 -7.02
C ILE A 18 -1.74 9.47 -7.93
N GLU A 19 -0.82 10.40 -8.23
CA GLU A 19 0.34 10.11 -9.08
C GLU A 19 1.26 9.03 -8.48
N ALA A 20 1.55 9.13 -7.18
CA ALA A 20 2.42 8.20 -6.47
C ALA A 20 1.82 6.79 -6.39
N THR A 21 0.54 6.69 -6.02
CA THR A 21 -0.18 5.41 -5.95
C THR A 21 -0.37 4.79 -7.33
N ALA A 22 -0.65 5.60 -8.36
CA ALA A 22 -0.76 5.12 -9.73
C ALA A 22 0.54 4.50 -10.26
N ARG A 23 1.70 5.11 -9.98
CA ARG A 23 3.02 4.56 -10.37
C ARG A 23 3.30 3.22 -9.69
N ILE A 24 2.92 3.09 -8.42
CA ILE A 24 3.08 1.85 -7.66
C ILE A 24 2.16 0.78 -8.23
N ALA A 25 0.89 1.09 -8.49
CA ALA A 25 -0.05 0.17 -9.11
C ALA A 25 0.45 -0.33 -10.48
N SER A 26 0.94 0.56 -11.33
CA SER A 26 1.49 0.20 -12.64
C SER A 26 2.71 -0.72 -12.54
N SER A 27 3.56 -0.51 -11.53
CA SER A 27 4.71 -1.37 -11.28
C SER A 27 4.28 -2.79 -10.86
N HIS A 28 3.22 -2.91 -10.05
CA HIS A 28 2.65 -4.20 -9.66
C HIS A 28 1.98 -4.93 -10.84
N LEU A 29 1.24 -4.21 -11.69
CA LEU A 29 0.61 -4.77 -12.88
C LEU A 29 1.62 -5.37 -13.87
N LYS A 30 2.81 -4.76 -14.00
CA LYS A 30 3.91 -5.31 -14.82
C LYS A 30 4.24 -6.77 -14.44
N TRP A 31 4.11 -7.11 -13.17
CA TRP A 31 4.41 -8.43 -12.62
C TRP A 31 3.17 -9.29 -12.36
N GLN A 32 2.02 -8.93 -12.94
CA GLN A 32 0.74 -9.63 -12.75
C GLN A 32 0.29 -9.71 -11.28
N ILE A 33 0.76 -8.79 -10.44
CA ILE A 33 0.30 -8.66 -9.07
C ILE A 33 -1.09 -8.01 -9.09
N CYS A 34 -1.97 -8.45 -8.19
CA CYS A 34 -3.37 -8.03 -8.11
C CYS A 34 -3.76 -7.82 -6.64
N LYS A 35 -4.96 -7.28 -6.39
CA LYS A 35 -5.43 -6.99 -5.03
C LYS A 35 -5.30 -8.18 -4.08
N TYR A 36 -5.72 -9.37 -4.52
CA TYR A 36 -5.60 -10.62 -3.75
C TYR A 36 -4.17 -10.89 -3.26
N HIS A 37 -3.15 -10.67 -4.09
CA HIS A 37 -1.76 -10.86 -3.68
C HIS A 37 -1.33 -9.86 -2.59
N ILE A 38 -1.84 -8.62 -2.64
CA ILE A 38 -1.56 -7.59 -1.64
C ILE A 38 -2.25 -7.95 -0.32
N GLU A 39 -3.54 -8.29 -0.36
CA GLU A 39 -4.33 -8.67 0.82
C GLU A 39 -3.71 -9.84 1.57
N ASN A 40 -3.22 -10.87 0.87
CA ASN A 40 -2.55 -12.01 1.51
C ASN A 40 -1.17 -11.68 2.09
N MET A 41 -0.53 -10.58 1.66
CA MET A 41 0.76 -10.15 2.18
C MET A 41 0.62 -9.31 3.47
N VAL A 42 -0.50 -8.58 3.62
CA VAL A 42 -0.71 -7.64 4.73
C VAL A 42 -0.58 -8.28 6.12
N PRO A 43 -1.14 -9.47 6.43
CA PRO A 43 -0.99 -10.08 7.75
C PRO A 43 0.47 -10.29 8.16
N GLY A 44 1.29 -10.85 7.26
CA GLY A 44 2.72 -11.06 7.53
C GLY A 44 3.50 -9.74 7.65
N LEU A 45 3.11 -8.72 6.88
CA LEU A 45 3.67 -7.38 7.04
C LEU A 45 3.39 -6.79 8.43
N LEU A 46 2.14 -6.89 8.92
CA LEU A 46 1.76 -6.37 10.23
C LEU A 46 2.51 -7.09 11.37
N GLU A 47 2.71 -8.41 11.23
CA GLU A 47 3.52 -9.19 12.18
C GLU A 47 4.97 -8.68 12.24
N VAL A 48 5.61 -8.49 11.08
CA VAL A 48 6.97 -7.95 11.00
C VAL A 48 7.04 -6.53 11.58
N LEU A 49 6.07 -5.68 11.26
CA LEU A 49 5.99 -4.32 11.80
C LEU A 49 5.85 -4.33 13.33
N SER A 50 5.02 -5.21 13.89
CA SER A 50 4.85 -5.36 15.34
C SER A 50 6.17 -5.73 16.05
N ILE A 51 6.92 -6.67 15.46
CA ILE A 51 8.26 -7.05 15.94
C ILE A 51 9.22 -5.86 15.88
N CYS A 52 9.28 -5.17 14.73
CA CYS A 52 10.15 -4.01 14.53
C CYS A 52 9.81 -2.84 15.47
N MET A 53 8.53 -2.65 15.77
CA MET A 53 8.04 -1.59 16.66
C MET A 53 8.11 -1.97 18.14
N LYS A 54 8.65 -3.15 18.48
CA LYS A 54 8.83 -3.64 19.87
C LYS A 54 7.52 -3.60 20.66
N GLY A 55 6.41 -4.03 20.04
CA GLY A 55 5.10 -4.05 20.67
C GLY A 55 4.40 -2.69 20.79
N LYS A 56 4.91 -1.63 20.13
CA LYS A 56 4.24 -0.31 20.03
C LYS A 56 3.25 -0.21 18.86
N MET A 57 2.84 -1.35 18.32
CA MET A 57 1.85 -1.42 17.24
C MET A 57 0.47 -1.28 17.86
N THR A 58 -0.09 -0.07 17.81
CA THR A 58 -1.47 0.18 18.25
C THR A 58 -2.45 -0.31 17.19
N GLU A 59 -3.72 -0.50 17.58
CA GLU A 59 -4.81 -0.83 16.65
C GLU A 59 -4.92 0.21 15.53
N GLU A 60 -4.87 1.51 15.88
CA GLU A 60 -4.88 2.62 14.92
C GLU A 60 -3.72 2.53 13.90
N VAL A 61 -2.51 2.18 14.34
CA VAL A 61 -1.37 2.02 13.42
C VAL A 61 -1.56 0.80 12.51
N CYS A 62 -2.11 -0.30 13.02
CA CYS A 62 -2.47 -1.47 12.22
C CYS A 62 -3.49 -1.10 11.13
N GLU A 63 -4.57 -0.41 11.53
CA GLU A 63 -5.62 0.04 10.61
C GLU A 63 -5.06 0.97 9.54
N ALA A 64 -4.21 1.94 9.91
CA ALA A 64 -3.59 2.86 8.95
C ALA A 64 -2.75 2.11 7.89
N TRP A 65 -1.99 1.10 8.29
CA TRP A 65 -1.25 0.26 7.34
C TRP A 65 -2.20 -0.57 6.46
N GLN A 66 -3.22 -1.20 7.04
CA GLN A 66 -4.22 -1.96 6.26
C GLN A 66 -4.90 -1.08 5.22
N THR A 67 -5.34 0.12 5.61
CA THR A 67 -5.97 1.09 4.71
C THR A 67 -5.03 1.49 3.57
N LEU A 68 -3.75 1.78 3.86
CA LEU A 68 -2.78 2.11 2.83
C LEU A 68 -2.63 0.99 1.79
N TYR A 69 -2.53 -0.26 2.24
CA TYR A 69 -2.39 -1.40 1.34
C TYR A 69 -3.68 -1.75 0.60
N ASP A 70 -4.86 -1.53 1.21
CA ASP A 70 -6.14 -1.64 0.52
C ASP A 70 -6.26 -0.62 -0.62
N ILE A 71 -5.87 0.64 -0.36
CA ILE A 71 -5.82 1.70 -1.39
C ILE A 71 -4.92 1.28 -2.55
N ILE A 72 -3.71 0.78 -2.27
CA ILE A 72 -2.79 0.29 -3.32
C ILE A 72 -3.45 -0.86 -4.12
N GLY A 73 -4.08 -1.81 -3.43
CA GLY A 73 -4.80 -2.92 -4.04
C GLY A 73 -5.96 -2.47 -4.94
N ASN A 74 -6.74 -1.49 -4.48
CA ASN A 74 -7.83 -0.89 -5.24
C ASN A 74 -7.31 -0.15 -6.49
N MET A 75 -6.20 0.59 -6.37
CA MET A 75 -5.58 1.28 -7.50
C MET A 75 -5.05 0.32 -8.57
N ILE A 76 -4.51 -0.84 -8.16
CA ILE A 76 -4.14 -1.92 -9.10
C ILE A 76 -5.37 -2.42 -9.86
N THR A 77 -6.48 -2.66 -9.17
CA THR A 77 -7.73 -3.12 -9.78
C THR A 77 -8.28 -2.10 -10.78
N ILE A 78 -8.34 -0.82 -10.42
CA ILE A 78 -8.81 0.27 -11.28
C ILE A 78 -7.95 0.36 -12.55
N GLN A 79 -6.62 0.36 -12.40
CA GLN A 79 -5.72 0.43 -13.55
C GLN A 79 -5.76 -0.80 -14.46
N LYS A 80 -6.04 -1.98 -13.90
CA LYS A 80 -6.23 -3.20 -14.68
C LYS A 80 -7.48 -3.12 -15.55
N GLY A 81 -8.58 -2.58 -15.01
CA GLY A 81 -9.85 -2.44 -15.72
C GLY A 81 -9.88 -1.30 -16.76
N ALA A 82 -8.95 -0.34 -16.66
CA ALA A 82 -8.79 0.75 -17.62
C ALA A 82 -7.95 0.37 -18.87
N ARG A 83 -7.41 -0.85 -18.94
CA ARG A 83 -6.65 -1.39 -20.08
C ARG A 83 -7.48 -2.39 -20.86
#